data_AF-A0A2N7D097-F1
#
_entry.id   AF-A0A2N7D097-F1
#
_cell.length_a   1.000
_cell.length_b   1.000
_cell.length_c   1.000
_cell.angle_alpha   90.00
_cell.angle_beta   90.00
_cell.angle_gamma   90.00
#
_symmetry.space_group_name_H-M   'P 1'
#
loop_
_entity.id
_entity.type
_entity.pdbx_description
1 polymer ?
#
loop_
_entity_poly.entity_id
_entity_poly.type
_entity_poly.pdbx_seq_one_letter_code
_entity_poly.pdbx_strand_id
1 'polypeptide(L)'
;MTAIRYRHNYRLVTLNEQGPVGKLSVVADTIPARLRSGKLHFAKFAGSIDAKFIGGMQKVKLINIEAWSPDDGVSGNWLEISKGHYVAGVYFNSCYYIVLEDNAPVTFEL
;
A
#
# COMPACT_ATOMS: atom_id res chain seq x y z
N MET A 1 -8.79 9.45 4.72
CA MET A 1 -8.92 8.24 3.89
C MET A 1 -7.81 8.31 2.88
N THR A 2 -6.92 7.33 2.85
CA THR A 2 -5.75 7.33 1.95
C THR A 2 -5.97 6.46 0.72
N ALA A 3 -5.18 6.68 -0.31
CA ALA A 3 -5.16 5.86 -1.51
C ALA A 3 -3.74 5.51 -1.95
N ILE A 4 -3.65 4.45 -2.75
CA ILE A 4 -2.44 3.99 -3.42
C ILE A 4 -2.71 3.78 -4.90
N ARG A 5 -1.67 3.97 -5.70
CA ARG A 5 -1.57 3.38 -7.04
C ARG A 5 -0.64 2.20 -6.93
N TYR A 6 -1.12 1.03 -7.33
CA TYR A 6 -0.30 -0.17 -7.35
C TYR A 6 -0.36 -0.85 -8.72
N ARG A 7 0.75 -1.47 -9.10
CA ARG A 7 0.88 -2.21 -10.34
C ARG A 7 0.40 -3.64 -10.15
N HIS A 8 -0.69 -3.98 -10.81
CA HIS A 8 -1.21 -5.34 -10.94
C HIS A 8 -0.97 -5.85 -12.36
N ASN A 9 0.02 -6.73 -12.52
CA ASN A 9 0.52 -7.17 -13.82
C ASN A 9 0.94 -5.96 -14.69
N TYR A 10 0.22 -5.71 -15.78
CA TYR A 10 0.49 -4.62 -16.72
C TYR A 10 -0.38 -3.38 -16.51
N ARG A 11 -1.20 -3.35 -15.44
CA ARG A 11 -2.16 -2.28 -15.18
C ARG A 11 -1.82 -1.55 -13.88
N LEU A 12 -2.04 -0.24 -13.91
CA LEU A 12 -2.03 0.61 -12.74
C LEU A 12 -3.45 0.69 -12.17
N VAL A 13 -3.58 0.46 -10.88
CA VAL A 13 -4.87 0.36 -10.20
C VAL A 13 -4.84 1.27 -8.99
N THR A 14 -5.87 2.10 -8.85
CA THR A 14 -6.04 2.94 -7.67
C THR A 14 -6.88 2.19 -6.63
N LEU A 15 -6.36 2.03 -5.42
CA LEU A 15 -7.07 1.47 -4.27
C LEU A 15 -7.11 2.49 -3.15
N ASN A 16 -8.24 2.60 -2.48
CA ASN A 16 -8.35 3.25 -1.18
C ASN A 16 -8.84 2.25 -0.12
N GLU A 17 -9.14 2.73 1.07
CA GLU A 17 -9.61 1.92 2.20
C GLU A 17 -10.91 1.14 1.91
N GLN A 18 -11.71 1.61 0.95
CA GLN A 18 -12.98 0.99 0.55
C GLN A 18 -12.80 0.01 -0.63
N GLY A 19 -11.63 -0.01 -1.27
CA GLY A 19 -11.30 -0.87 -2.40
C GLY A 19 -10.93 -0.07 -3.67
N PRO A 20 -11.16 -0.66 -4.86
CA PRO A 20 -10.83 -0.02 -6.14
C PRO A 20 -11.59 1.29 -6.37
N VAL A 21 -10.85 2.33 -6.75
CA VAL A 21 -11.40 3.63 -7.12
C VAL A 21 -11.63 3.67 -8.63
N GLY A 22 -12.88 3.88 -9.05
CA GLY A 22 -13.29 3.98 -10.45
C GLY A 22 -13.96 2.72 -11.03
N LYS A 23 -14.21 2.72 -12.34
CA LYS A 23 -15.01 1.67 -13.02
C LYS A 23 -14.26 0.34 -13.29
N LEU A 24 -13.10 0.10 -12.66
CA LEU A 24 -12.32 -1.12 -12.86
C LEU A 24 -12.91 -2.28 -12.04
N SER A 25 -14.07 -2.77 -12.47
CA SER A 25 -14.90 -3.80 -11.81
C SER A 25 -14.26 -5.20 -11.67
N VAL A 26 -13.02 -5.43 -12.14
CA VAL A 26 -12.43 -6.78 -12.27
C VAL A 26 -11.10 -6.93 -11.52
N VAL A 27 -10.64 -5.89 -10.82
CA VAL A 27 -9.35 -5.96 -10.13
C VAL A 27 -9.54 -6.28 -8.65
N ALA A 28 -8.89 -7.35 -8.19
CA ALA A 28 -8.85 -7.75 -6.79
C ALA A 28 -8.35 -6.59 -5.90
N ASP A 29 -8.98 -6.43 -4.73
CA ASP A 29 -8.68 -5.41 -3.72
C ASP A 29 -7.45 -5.74 -2.86
N THR A 30 -6.67 -6.74 -3.29
CA THR A 30 -5.49 -7.23 -2.58
C THR A 30 -4.20 -6.74 -3.19
N ILE A 31 -3.24 -6.39 -2.34
CA ILE A 31 -1.88 -6.00 -2.72
C ILE A 31 -0.84 -7.01 -2.24
N PRO A 32 0.30 -7.15 -2.92
CA PRO A 32 1.35 -8.07 -2.53
C PRO A 32 2.27 -7.49 -1.43
N ALA A 33 2.60 -8.33 -0.46
CA ALA A 33 3.76 -8.14 0.40
C ALA A 33 4.82 -9.23 0.15
N ARG A 34 6.08 -8.85 0.19
CA ARG A 34 7.21 -9.78 0.12
C ARG A 34 7.55 -10.29 1.52
N LEU A 35 7.39 -11.59 1.75
CA LEU A 35 7.76 -12.25 2.99
C LEU A 35 9.28 -12.42 3.08
N ARG A 36 9.79 -12.70 4.29
CA ARG A 36 11.23 -13.01 4.51
C ARG A 36 11.71 -14.19 3.66
N SER A 37 10.83 -15.14 3.35
CA SER A 37 11.13 -16.29 2.48
C SER A 37 11.25 -15.93 0.99
N GLY A 38 11.01 -14.66 0.61
CA GLY A 38 10.94 -14.22 -0.78
C GLY A 38 9.60 -14.49 -1.47
N LYS A 39 8.71 -15.30 -0.86
CA LYS A 39 7.35 -15.53 -1.37
C LYS A 39 6.48 -14.29 -1.23
N LEU A 40 5.50 -14.17 -2.12
CA LEU A 40 4.48 -13.14 -2.04
C LEU A 40 3.29 -13.63 -1.22
N HIS A 41 2.76 -12.74 -0.40
CA HIS A 41 1.48 -12.90 0.28
C HIS A 41 0.56 -11.75 -0.11
N PHE A 42 -0.72 -12.05 -0.35
CA PHE A 42 -1.70 -11.07 -0.79
C PHE A 42 -2.74 -10.84 0.30
N ALA A 43 -3.02 -9.58 0.61
CA ALA A 43 -4.09 -9.19 1.53
C ALA A 43 -4.66 -7.83 1.12
N LYS A 44 -5.84 -7.49 1.66
CA LYS A 44 -6.53 -6.25 1.33
C LYS A 44 -5.74 -5.03 1.79
N PHE A 45 -5.77 -3.96 1.01
CA PHE A 45 -5.33 -2.65 1.48
C PHE A 45 -6.43 -2.02 2.34
N ALA A 46 -6.09 -1.59 3.56
CA ALA A 46 -7.03 -1.02 4.52
C ALA A 46 -6.63 0.38 4.99
N GLY A 47 -5.60 0.98 4.38
CA GLY A 47 -5.23 2.38 4.61
C GLY A 47 -3.81 2.60 5.09
N SER A 48 -3.64 3.64 5.89
CA SER A 48 -2.35 4.07 6.43
C SER A 48 -2.38 4.15 7.94
N ILE A 49 -1.23 3.94 8.58
CA ILE A 49 -1.06 3.99 10.03
C ILE A 49 0.24 4.72 10.37
N ASP A 50 0.19 5.59 11.37
CA ASP A 50 1.38 6.30 11.87
C ASP A 50 2.32 5.31 12.59
N ALA A 51 3.62 5.43 12.32
CA ALA A 51 4.67 4.58 12.88
C ALA A 51 4.65 4.50 14.42
N LYS A 52 4.12 5.50 15.13
CA LYS A 52 4.00 5.46 16.60
C LYS A 52 2.98 4.44 17.11
N PHE A 53 2.05 3.98 16.26
CA PHE A 53 0.97 3.06 16.66
C PHE A 53 1.21 1.59 16.27
N ILE A 54 2.33 1.26 15.62
CA ILE A 54 2.54 -0.09 15.06
C ILE A 54 3.18 -1.09 16.04
N GLY A 55 3.29 -0.74 17.32
CA GLY A 55 3.88 -1.60 18.35
C GLY A 55 3.21 -2.98 18.41
N GLY A 56 4.00 -4.05 18.27
CA GLY A 56 3.51 -5.44 18.27
C GLY A 56 2.87 -5.93 16.96
N MET A 57 2.71 -5.06 15.95
CA MET A 57 2.18 -5.47 14.64
C MET A 57 3.25 -6.12 13.77
N GLN A 58 2.86 -7.06 12.90
CA GLN A 58 3.77 -7.71 11.98
C GLN A 58 4.16 -6.74 10.85
N LYS A 59 5.44 -6.32 10.83
CA LYS A 59 5.98 -5.50 9.74
C LYS A 59 6.11 -6.31 8.45
N VAL A 60 5.78 -5.69 7.32
CA VAL A 60 5.83 -6.30 5.98
C VAL A 60 6.43 -5.33 4.95
N LYS A 61 6.96 -5.89 3.86
CA LYS A 61 7.46 -5.12 2.71
C LYS A 61 6.38 -5.09 1.63
N LEU A 62 5.65 -3.99 1.48
CA LEU A 62 4.66 -3.82 0.44
C LEU A 62 5.36 -3.46 -0.87
N ILE A 63 5.10 -4.22 -1.93
CA ILE A 63 5.78 -4.06 -3.22
C ILE A 63 4.77 -3.68 -4.30
N ASN A 64 5.29 -3.24 -5.46
CA ASN A 64 4.50 -2.78 -6.61
C ASN A 64 3.61 -1.57 -6.32
N ILE A 65 3.85 -0.85 -5.22
CA ILE A 65 3.22 0.45 -4.95
C ILE A 65 3.99 1.49 -5.76
N GLU A 66 3.29 2.22 -6.62
CA GLU A 66 3.89 3.25 -7.48
C GLU A 66 3.66 4.66 -6.94
N ALA A 67 2.55 4.89 -6.23
CA ALA A 67 2.30 6.16 -5.58
C ALA A 67 1.37 6.00 -4.38
N TRP A 68 1.43 6.95 -3.46
CA TRP A 68 0.55 7.07 -2.30
C TRP A 68 -0.07 8.46 -2.27
N SER A 69 -1.29 8.57 -1.76
CA SER A 69 -1.99 9.84 -1.57
C SER A 69 -2.59 9.89 -0.16
N PRO A 70 -2.51 11.03 0.54
CA PRO A 70 -3.23 11.22 1.79
C PRO A 70 -4.75 11.30 1.59
N ASP A 71 -5.20 11.45 0.34
CA ASP A 71 -6.59 11.63 -0.07
C ASP A 71 -7.22 10.32 -0.61
N ASP A 72 -8.47 10.40 -1.06
CA ASP A 72 -9.30 9.25 -1.47
C ASP A 72 -8.90 8.60 -2.80
N GLY A 73 -7.94 9.18 -3.51
CA GLY A 73 -7.44 8.72 -4.80
C GLY A 73 -8.24 9.21 -6.02
N VAL A 74 -9.31 9.99 -5.83
CA VAL A 74 -10.08 10.64 -6.91
C VAL A 74 -9.47 11.99 -7.26
N SER A 75 -9.10 12.76 -6.24
CA SER A 75 -8.45 14.06 -6.35
C SER A 75 -7.39 14.18 -5.26
N GLY A 76 -6.42 15.07 -5.44
CA GLY A 76 -5.38 15.32 -4.44
C GLY A 76 -3.97 15.02 -4.91
N ASN A 77 -3.03 15.20 -3.99
CA ASN A 77 -1.61 15.08 -4.27
C ASN A 77 -1.17 13.63 -4.22
N TRP A 78 -0.25 13.27 -5.12
CA TRP A 78 0.36 11.96 -5.18
C TRP A 78 1.85 12.06 -4.86
N LEU A 79 2.29 11.26 -3.90
CA LEU A 79 3.69 11.02 -3.60
C LEU A 79 4.12 9.78 -4.37
N GLU A 80 4.95 9.98 -5.40
CA GLU A 80 5.50 8.90 -6.21
C GLU A 80 6.51 8.08 -5.40
N ILE A 81 6.43 6.76 -5.53
CA ILE A 81 7.36 5.81 -4.94
C ILE A 81 8.41 5.46 -5.99
N SER A 82 9.69 5.64 -5.65
CA SER A 82 10.80 5.33 -6.55
C SER A 82 10.76 3.88 -7.05
N LYS A 83 11.10 3.68 -8.32
CA LYS A 83 11.21 2.33 -8.89
C LYS A 83 12.26 1.53 -8.13
N GLY A 84 11.96 0.25 -7.88
CA GLY A 84 12.85 -0.62 -7.10
C GLY A 84 12.76 -0.38 -5.60
N HIS A 85 11.84 0.44 -5.10
CA HIS A 85 11.60 0.59 -3.67
C HIS A 85 10.41 -0.26 -3.23
N TYR A 86 10.42 -0.65 -1.96
CA TYR A 86 9.24 -1.15 -1.25
C TYR A 86 8.75 -0.10 -0.25
N VAL A 87 7.46 -0.14 0.04
CA VAL A 87 6.82 0.68 1.06
C VAL A 87 6.74 -0.14 2.35
N ALA A 88 7.10 0.47 3.47
CA ALA A 88 6.94 -0.14 4.77
C ALA A 88 5.44 -0.30 5.08
N GLY A 89 5.04 -1.51 5.45
CA GLY A 89 3.66 -1.77 5.86
C GLY A 89 3.59 -2.60 7.13
N VAL A 90 2.37 -2.77 7.62
CA VAL A 90 2.03 -3.74 8.66
C VAL A 90 0.91 -4.64 8.21
N TYR A 91 0.95 -5.89 8.67
CA TYR A 91 -0.14 -6.85 8.56
C TYR A 91 -0.88 -6.92 9.88
N PHE A 92 -2.14 -6.51 9.88
CA PHE A 92 -2.99 -6.45 11.07
C PHE A 92 -4.45 -6.71 10.67
N ASN A 93 -5.17 -7.50 11.46
CA ASN A 93 -6.56 -7.90 11.17
C ASN A 93 -6.77 -8.42 9.74
N SER A 94 -5.84 -9.24 9.24
CA SER A 94 -5.87 -9.79 7.88
C SER A 94 -5.81 -8.76 6.74
N CYS A 95 -5.39 -7.53 7.03
CA CYS A 95 -5.23 -6.44 6.08
C CYS A 95 -3.82 -5.85 6.13
N TYR A 96 -3.48 -5.11 5.08
CA TYR A 96 -2.28 -4.31 4.99
C TYR A 96 -2.56 -2.83 5.21
N TYR A 97 -1.68 -2.21 5.98
CA TYR A 97 -1.63 -0.76 6.17
C TYR A 97 -0.24 -0.24 5.79
N ILE A 98 -0.17 0.90 5.10
CA ILE A 98 1.09 1.61 4.86
C ILE A 98 1.51 2.32 6.13
N VAL A 99 2.79 2.19 6.50
CA VAL A 99 3.36 2.93 7.63
C VAL A 99 3.75 4.33 7.18
N LEU A 100 3.29 5.32 7.95
CA LEU A 100 3.62 6.72 7.75
C LEU A 100 4.59 7.22 8.83
N GLU A 101 5.52 8.07 8.42
CA GLU A 101 6.38 8.88 9.27
C GLU A 101 6.33 10.31 8.72
N ASP A 102 6.12 11.30 9.60
CA ASP A 102 5.94 12.72 9.20
C ASP A 102 4.90 12.95 8.09
N ASN A 103 3.78 12.21 8.15
CA ASN A 103 2.69 12.22 7.15
C ASN A 103 3.08 11.74 5.73
N ALA A 104 4.21 11.04 5.59
CA ALA A 104 4.66 10.46 4.33
C ALA A 104 4.91 8.95 4.46
N PRO A 105 4.75 8.17 3.39
CA PRO A 105 5.05 6.75 3.40
C PRO A 105 6.54 6.51 3.59
N VAL A 106 6.89 5.57 4.47
CA VAL A 106 8.28 5.14 4.64
C VAL A 106 8.67 4.19 3.52
N THR A 107 9.75 4.49 2.80
CA THR A 107 10.20 3.69 1.64
C THR A 107 11.66 3.29 1.77
N PHE A 108 12.01 2.15 1.17
CA PHE A 108 13.37 1.61 1.17
C PHE A 108 13.68 0.93 -0.17
N GLU A 109 14.95 0.89 -0.56
CA GLU A 109 15.41 0.13 -1.73
C GLU A 109 15.23 -1.41 -1.50
N LEU A 110 14.86 -2.15 -2.56
CA LEU A 110 14.51 -3.58 -2.52
C LEU A 110 15.69 -4.54 -2.35
#